data_AF-A0A8J2EC74-F1
#
_entry.id   AF-A0A8J2EC74-F1
#
_cell.length_a   1.000
_cell.length_b   1.000
_cell.length_c   1.000
_cell.angle_alpha   90.00
_cell.angle_beta   90.00
_cell.angle_gamma   90.00
#
_symmetry.space_group_name_H-M   'P 1'
#
loop_
_entity.id
_entity.type
_entity.pdbx_description
1 polymer ?
#
loop_
_entity_poly.entity_id
_entity_poly.type
_entity_poly.pdbx_seq_one_letter_code
_entity_poly.pdbx_strand_id
1 'polypeptide(L)'
;MVAGFYICQEYRDILDQDAETGQIQAECSKEVQLMMSTYESSINWSFFRILHTSQHLLSLRFKHIHIPAGKEEVLIEKFPIYGRMLAFHLKKALQRKMLLQQAEETLLDIFYKLLPATFINEMFYYLIVV
;
A
#
# COMPACT_ATOMS: atom_id res chain seq x y z
N MET A 1 4.66 5.86 20.75
CA MET A 1 4.52 6.07 19.28
C MET A 1 4.25 4.71 18.69
N VAL A 2 2.98 4.39 18.40
CA VAL A 2 2.59 2.98 18.29
C VAL A 2 2.59 2.51 16.83
N ALA A 3 1.96 3.26 15.92
CA ALA A 3 1.90 2.93 14.49
C ALA A 3 2.61 3.98 13.60
N GLY A 4 3.61 4.69 14.12
CA GLY A 4 4.38 5.68 13.34
C GLY A 4 3.63 6.91 12.83
N PHE A 5 2.34 7.07 13.15
CA PHE A 5 1.56 8.28 12.84
C PHE A 5 1.88 9.39 13.85
N TYR A 6 2.08 10.62 13.35
CA TYR A 6 2.45 11.75 14.17
C TYR A 6 1.26 12.25 15.00
N ILE A 7 1.41 12.22 16.32
CA ILE A 7 0.47 12.85 17.27
C ILE A 7 1.28 13.89 18.03
N CYS A 8 0.75 15.10 18.18
CA CYS A 8 1.38 16.17 18.94
C CYS A 8 1.67 15.70 20.39
N GLN A 9 2.83 16.05 20.94
CA GLN A 9 3.27 15.57 22.26
C GLN A 9 2.30 15.97 23.38
N GLU A 10 1.76 17.19 23.35
CA GLU A 10 0.78 17.67 24.34
C GLU A 10 -0.48 16.79 24.39
N TYR A 11 -0.98 16.34 23.24
CA TYR A 11 -2.14 15.44 23.17
C TYR A 11 -1.80 14.03 23.63
N ARG A 12 -0.54 13.58 23.48
CA ARG A 12 -0.12 12.28 23.99
C ARG A 12 -0.13 12.26 25.52
N ASP A 13 0.41 13.28 26.15
CA ASP A 13 0.55 13.30 27.61
C ASP A 13 -0.82 13.36 28.32
N ILE A 14 -1.82 13.98 27.66
CA ILE A 14 -3.22 13.99 28.12
C ILE A 14 -3.84 12.60 27.98
N LEU A 15 -3.55 11.87 26.89
CA LEU A 15 -4.07 10.53 26.63
C LEU A 15 -3.44 9.47 27.55
N ASP A 16 -2.18 9.62 27.96
CA ASP A 16 -1.50 8.65 28.83
C ASP A 16 -1.95 8.73 30.31
N GLN A 17 -2.64 9.79 30.73
CA GLN A 17 -3.17 9.93 32.09
C GLN A 17 -4.48 9.17 32.34
N ASP A 18 -5.17 8.78 31.27
CA ASP A 18 -6.43 8.06 31.35
C ASP A 18 -6.22 6.54 31.25
N ALA A 19 -6.79 5.79 32.22
CA ALA A 19 -6.57 4.35 32.33
C ALA A 19 -7.17 3.58 31.14
N GLU A 20 -8.30 4.04 30.60
CA GLU A 20 -8.98 3.43 29.46
C GLU A 20 -8.16 3.66 28.18
N THR A 21 -7.65 4.88 28.01
CA THR A 21 -6.79 5.25 26.89
C THR A 21 -5.43 4.53 26.91
N GLY A 22 -4.84 4.32 28.09
CA GLY A 22 -3.64 3.51 28.26
C GLY A 22 -3.84 2.05 27.83
N GLN A 23 -5.00 1.47 28.09
CA GLN A 23 -5.34 0.12 27.64
C GLN A 23 -5.45 0.04 26.11
N ILE A 24 -6.13 1.00 25.48
CA ILE A 24 -6.23 1.10 24.01
C ILE A 24 -4.84 1.23 23.39
N GLN A 25 -3.95 2.04 23.98
CA GLN A 25 -2.59 2.21 23.48
C GLN A 25 -1.77 0.90 23.55
N ALA A 26 -1.94 0.13 24.63
CA ALA A 26 -1.31 -1.18 24.78
C ALA A 26 -1.83 -2.18 23.75
N GLU A 27 -3.14 -2.21 23.48
CA GLU A 27 -3.75 -3.05 22.44
C GLU A 27 -3.25 -2.69 21.04
N CYS A 28 -3.23 -1.40 20.70
CA CYS A 28 -2.63 -0.91 19.46
C CYS A 28 -1.17 -1.36 19.32
N SER A 29 -0.39 -1.32 20.42
CA SER A 29 1.03 -1.69 20.42
C SER A 29 1.23 -3.18 20.19
N LYS A 30 0.41 -4.01 20.83
CA LYS A 30 0.41 -5.45 20.59
C LYS A 30 0.08 -5.76 19.13
N GLU A 31 -0.92 -5.09 18.56
CA GLU A 31 -1.30 -5.33 17.18
C GLU A 31 -0.23 -4.87 16.18
N VAL A 32 0.45 -3.75 16.44
CA VAL A 32 1.58 -3.32 15.62
C VAL A 32 2.73 -4.33 15.66
N GLN A 33 3.07 -4.86 16.84
CA GLN A 33 4.07 -5.91 16.96
C GLN A 33 3.67 -7.19 16.20
N LEU A 34 2.38 -7.54 16.23
CA LEU A 34 1.85 -8.64 15.43
C LEU A 34 1.96 -8.35 13.92
N MET A 35 1.66 -7.14 13.48
CA MET A 35 1.81 -6.72 12.08
C MET A 35 3.28 -6.70 11.61
N MET A 36 4.22 -6.40 12.50
CA MET A 36 5.66 -6.42 12.19
C MET A 36 6.20 -7.85 12.06
N SER A 37 5.71 -8.78 12.89
CA SER A 37 6.13 -10.19 12.88
C SER A 37 5.38 -11.04 11.84
N THR A 38 4.21 -10.59 11.38
CA THR A 38 3.46 -11.26 10.33
C THR A 38 3.88 -10.78 8.94
N TYR A 39 4.31 -11.71 8.10
CA TYR A 39 4.73 -11.44 6.73
C TYR A 39 3.72 -11.95 5.70
N GLU A 40 3.57 -11.17 4.63
CA GLU A 40 2.92 -11.62 3.41
C GLU A 40 3.96 -12.28 2.49
N SER A 41 3.89 -13.60 2.38
CA SER A 41 4.88 -14.42 1.71
C SER A 41 5.05 -14.06 0.24
N SER A 42 3.96 -13.66 -0.42
CA SER A 42 3.99 -13.30 -1.84
C SER A 42 4.90 -12.10 -2.14
N ILE A 43 5.05 -11.16 -1.20
CA ILE A 43 5.80 -9.91 -1.41
C ILE A 43 7.02 -9.77 -0.49
N ASN A 44 7.19 -10.70 0.45
CA ASN A 44 8.21 -10.72 1.49
C ASN A 44 8.23 -9.45 2.36
N TRP A 45 7.07 -8.83 2.60
CA TRP A 45 6.94 -7.65 3.47
C TRP A 45 6.04 -7.97 4.64
N SER A 46 6.32 -7.34 5.78
CA SER A 46 5.43 -7.34 6.93
C SER A 46 4.19 -6.50 6.64
N PHE A 47 3.06 -6.82 7.28
CA PHE A 47 1.86 -6.01 7.17
C PHE A 47 2.09 -4.57 7.67
N PHE A 48 2.95 -4.40 8.66
CA PHE A 48 3.39 -3.07 9.10
C PHE A 48 4.04 -2.28 7.95
N ARG A 49 4.96 -2.89 7.21
CA ARG A 49 5.62 -2.25 6.06
C ARG A 49 4.62 -1.94 4.95
N ILE A 50 3.65 -2.82 4.70
CA ILE A 50 2.58 -2.58 3.72
C ILE A 50 1.82 -1.32 4.10
N LEU A 51 1.39 -1.19 5.36
CA LEU A 51 0.63 -0.03 5.84
C LEU A 51 1.40 1.29 5.68
N HIS A 52 2.71 1.27 5.95
CA HIS A 52 3.56 2.46 5.86
C HIS A 52 4.07 2.80 4.45
N THR A 53 3.89 1.91 3.48
CA THR A 53 4.39 2.13 2.11
C THR A 53 3.35 2.89 1.28
N SER A 54 3.79 3.75 0.38
CA SER A 54 2.86 4.44 -0.54
C SER A 54 2.13 3.46 -1.46
N GLN A 55 0.87 3.79 -1.81
CA GLN A 55 0.06 2.99 -2.73
C GLN A 55 0.72 2.83 -4.10
N HIS A 56 1.51 3.83 -4.54
CA HIS A 56 2.27 3.75 -5.77
C HIS A 56 3.33 2.63 -5.72
N LEU A 57 4.19 2.63 -4.69
CA LEU A 57 5.22 1.60 -4.55
C LEU A 57 4.62 0.21 -4.37
N LEU A 58 3.51 0.11 -3.63
CA LEU A 58 2.75 -1.15 -3.50
C LEU A 58 2.22 -1.61 -4.86
N SER A 59 1.62 -0.73 -5.66
CA SER A 59 1.08 -1.08 -6.97
C SER A 59 2.15 -1.61 -7.92
N LEU A 60 3.35 -1.04 -7.90
CA LEU A 60 4.50 -1.52 -8.68
C LEU A 60 4.97 -2.88 -8.17
N ARG A 61 5.05 -3.06 -6.85
CA ARG A 61 5.46 -4.34 -6.26
C ARG A 61 4.47 -5.45 -6.56
N PHE A 62 3.18 -5.13 -6.61
CA PHE A 62 2.11 -6.06 -6.96
C PHE A 62 2.00 -6.34 -8.46
N LYS A 63 2.80 -5.72 -9.34
CA LYS A 63 2.68 -5.86 -10.81
C LYS A 63 2.53 -7.33 -11.24
N HIS A 64 3.31 -8.23 -10.65
CA HIS A 64 3.31 -9.67 -11.00
C HIS A 64 2.67 -10.57 -9.94
N ILE A 65 2.00 -9.98 -8.95
CA ILE A 65 1.50 -10.70 -7.78
C ILE A 65 -0.02 -10.76 -7.85
N HIS A 66 -0.55 -11.98 -7.69
CA HIS A 66 -1.97 -12.20 -7.55
C HIS A 66 -2.32 -12.19 -6.07
N ILE A 67 -3.20 -11.28 -5.66
CA ILE A 67 -3.75 -11.26 -4.31
C ILE A 67 -5.14 -11.90 -4.40
N PRO A 68 -5.39 -13.01 -3.69
CA PRO A 68 -6.67 -13.70 -3.76
C PRO A 68 -7.82 -12.82 -3.25
N ALA A 69 -9.00 -12.99 -3.84
CA ALA A 69 -10.23 -12.41 -3.31
C ALA A 69 -10.48 -12.93 -1.87
N GLY A 70 -11.09 -12.13 -1.01
CA GLY A 70 -11.30 -12.50 0.40
C GLY A 70 -10.15 -12.11 1.35
N LYS A 71 -9.03 -11.59 0.81
CA LYS A 71 -7.89 -11.19 1.64
C LYS A 71 -8.22 -10.00 2.55
N GLU A 72 -9.16 -9.14 2.14
CA GLU A 72 -9.61 -7.99 2.94
C GLU A 72 -10.23 -8.47 4.27
N GLU A 73 -11.11 -9.47 4.21
CA GLU A 73 -11.81 -10.06 5.35
C GLU A 73 -10.84 -10.74 6.32
N VAL A 74 -9.90 -11.54 5.79
CA VAL A 74 -8.85 -12.19 6.60
C VAL A 74 -8.01 -11.17 7.36
N LEU A 75 -7.72 -10.02 6.76
CA LEU A 75 -6.95 -8.97 7.44
C LEU A 75 -7.75 -8.26 8.51
N ILE A 76 -9.04 -8.04 8.29
CA ILE A 76 -9.94 -7.44 9.28
C ILE A 76 -10.08 -8.36 10.50
N GLU A 77 -10.19 -9.67 10.30
CA GLU A 77 -10.26 -10.65 11.38
C GLU A 77 -8.93 -10.77 12.14
N LYS A 78 -7.80 -10.72 11.42
CA LYS A 78 -6.47 -10.89 12.01
C LYS A 78 -5.97 -9.66 12.75
N PHE A 79 -6.37 -8.47 12.31
CA PHE A 79 -5.93 -7.19 12.83
C PHE A 79 -7.16 -6.33 13.18
N PRO A 80 -7.75 -6.51 14.37
CA PRO A 80 -9.02 -5.85 14.71
C PRO A 80 -8.97 -4.32 14.66
N ILE A 81 -7.83 -3.70 15.00
CA ILE A 81 -7.67 -2.25 15.07
C ILE A 81 -7.28 -1.69 13.70
N TYR A 82 -6.26 -2.26 13.05
CA TYR A 82 -5.65 -1.73 11.83
C TYR A 82 -6.05 -2.49 10.55
N GLY A 83 -6.74 -3.63 10.67
CA GLY A 83 -7.07 -4.51 9.55
C GLY A 83 -7.92 -3.85 8.48
N ARG A 84 -8.87 -2.99 8.87
CA ARG A 84 -9.65 -2.18 7.91
C ARG A 84 -8.78 -1.19 7.15
N MET A 85 -7.82 -0.55 7.82
CA MET A 85 -6.88 0.37 7.16
C MET A 85 -5.98 -0.39 6.18
N LEU A 86 -5.44 -1.53 6.60
CA LEU A 86 -4.65 -2.43 5.75
C LEU A 86 -5.43 -2.90 4.51
N ALA A 87 -6.66 -3.37 4.71
CA ALA A 87 -7.53 -3.83 3.64
C ALA A 87 -7.81 -2.71 2.64
N PHE A 88 -8.18 -1.52 3.11
CA PHE A 88 -8.39 -0.35 2.26
C PHE A 88 -7.14 0.01 1.46
N HIS A 89 -5.98 0.00 2.11
CA HIS A 89 -4.71 0.38 1.50
C HIS A 89 -4.28 -0.61 0.40
N LEU A 90 -4.45 -1.90 0.66
CA LEU A 90 -4.23 -2.97 -0.32
C LEU A 90 -5.17 -2.85 -1.51
N LYS A 91 -6.47 -2.64 -1.25
CA LYS A 91 -7.48 -2.45 -2.28
C LYS A 91 -7.12 -1.31 -3.22
N LYS A 92 -6.71 -0.17 -2.67
CA LYS A 92 -6.27 0.99 -3.47
C LYS A 92 -5.02 0.69 -4.31
N ALA A 93 -4.05 -0.01 -3.74
CA ALA A 93 -2.86 -0.43 -4.47
C ALA A 93 -3.19 -1.39 -5.64
N LEU A 94 -4.12 -2.33 -5.43
CA LEU A 94 -4.61 -3.24 -6.47
C LEU A 94 -5.39 -2.52 -7.57
N GLN A 95 -6.28 -1.59 -7.21
CA GLN A 95 -6.99 -0.76 -8.18
C GLN A 95 -6.00 0.04 -9.03
N ARG A 96 -4.99 0.64 -8.41
CA ARG A 96 -3.93 1.36 -9.13
C ARG A 96 -3.14 0.45 -10.05
N LYS A 97 -2.80 -0.77 -9.62
CA LYS A 97 -2.16 -1.77 -10.47
C LYS A 97 -3.00 -2.04 -11.72
N MET A 98 -4.29 -2.27 -11.58
CA MET A 98 -5.18 -2.53 -12.72
C MET A 98 -5.23 -1.35 -13.68
N LEU A 99 -5.35 -0.12 -13.17
CA LEU A 99 -5.33 1.09 -13.99
C LEU A 99 -4.00 1.25 -14.75
N LEU A 100 -2.87 0.96 -14.10
CA LEU A 100 -1.55 1.01 -14.73
C LEU A 100 -1.41 -0.03 -15.84
N GLN A 101 -1.94 -1.25 -15.64
CA GLN A 101 -1.94 -2.29 -16.67
C GLN A 101 -2.79 -1.89 -17.87
N GLN A 102 -4.00 -1.37 -17.64
CA GLN A 102 -4.87 -0.87 -18.72
C GLN A 102 -4.25 0.30 -19.48
N ALA A 103 -3.59 1.23 -18.77
CA ALA A 103 -2.88 2.33 -19.38
C ALA A 103 -1.69 1.85 -20.22
N GLU A 104 -0.91 0.88 -19.71
CA GLU A 104 0.20 0.26 -20.44
C GLU A 104 -0.30 -0.39 -21.74
N GLU A 105 -1.37 -1.20 -21.68
CA GLU A 105 -2.00 -1.81 -22.85
C GLU A 105 -2.50 -0.77 -23.86
N THR A 106 -3.19 0.27 -23.37
CA THR A 106 -3.73 1.34 -24.24
C THR A 106 -2.61 2.11 -24.94
N LEU A 107 -1.54 2.44 -24.21
CA LEU A 107 -0.38 3.12 -24.77
C LEU A 107 0.32 2.25 -25.82
N LEU A 108 0.53 0.96 -25.54
CA LEU A 108 1.11 0.03 -26.50
C LEU A 108 0.26 -0.05 -27.78
N ASP A 109 -1.06 -0.11 -27.66
CA ASP A 109 -1.95 -0.13 -28.81
C ASP A 109 -1.84 1.16 -29.65
N ILE A 110 -1.76 2.33 -29.01
CA ILE A 110 -1.57 3.61 -29.71
C ILE A 110 -0.20 3.64 -30.41
N PHE A 111 0.87 3.29 -29.71
CA PHE A 111 2.22 3.32 -30.27
C PHE A 111 2.36 2.33 -31.43
N TYR A 112 1.90 1.09 -31.28
CA TYR A 112 2.12 0.07 -32.31
C TYR A 112 1.16 0.14 -33.49
N LYS A 113 -0.08 0.61 -33.31
CA LYS A 113 -1.11 0.54 -34.36
C LYS A 113 -1.43 1.88 -35.02
N LEU A 114 -1.23 2.99 -34.33
CA LEU A 114 -1.72 4.30 -34.77
C LEU A 114 -0.61 5.28 -35.14
N LEU A 115 0.57 5.17 -34.52
CA LEU A 115 1.65 6.14 -34.71
C LEU A 115 2.69 5.66 -35.72
N PRO A 116 3.15 6.52 -36.65
CA PRO A 116 4.29 6.21 -37.50
C PRO A 116 5.55 5.98 -36.66
N ALA A 117 6.38 5.02 -37.07
CA ALA A 117 7.62 4.68 -36.35
C ALA A 117 8.57 5.87 -36.13
N THR A 118 8.57 6.83 -37.07
CA THR A 118 9.35 8.07 -36.94
C THR A 118 8.89 8.93 -35.75
N PHE A 119 7.58 9.02 -35.51
CA PHE A 119 7.04 9.77 -34.37
C PHE A 119 7.36 9.08 -33.03
N ILE A 120 7.30 7.75 -33.00
CA ILE A 120 7.65 6.94 -31.83
C ILE A 120 9.14 7.13 -31.47
N ASN A 121 10.02 7.08 -32.47
CA ASN A 121 11.46 7.26 -32.27
C ASN A 121 11.80 8.64 -31.72
N GLU A 122 11.16 9.70 -32.24
CA GLU A 122 11.33 11.07 -31.71
C GLU A 122 10.85 11.19 -30.27
N MET A 123 9.70 10.60 -29.94
CA MET A 123 9.20 10.57 -28.55
C MET A 123 10.18 9.87 -27.60
N PHE A 124 10.68 8.69 -27.96
CA PHE A 124 11.66 7.98 -27.12
C PHE A 124 13.00 8.71 -27.05
N TYR A 125 13.43 9.38 -28.13
CA TYR A 125 14.61 10.24 -28.10
C TYR A 125 14.47 11.34 -27.04
N TYR A 126 13.34 12.04 -27.02
CA TYR A 126 13.06 13.06 -25.99
C TYR A 126 12.99 12.50 -24.56
N LEU A 127 12.48 11.28 -24.38
CA LEU A 127 12.35 10.64 -23.05
C LEU A 127 13.66 10.03 -22.53
N ILE A 128 14.64 9.76 -23.40
CA ILE A 128 15.95 9.20 -23.04
C ILE A 128 16.97 10.31 -22.73
N VAL A 129 16.78 11.51 -23.30
CA VAL A 129 17.72 12.63 -23.19
C VAL A 129 17.48 13.51 -21.94
N VAL A 130 16.48 13.17 -21.12
CA VAL A 130 16.20 13.78 -19.79
C VAL A 130 16.53 12.78 -18.68
#